data_AF-A0AAD3NQ83-F1
#
_entry.id   AF-A0AAD3NQ83-F1
#
_cell.length_a   1.000
_cell.length_b   1.000
_cell.length_c   1.000
_cell.angle_alpha   90.00
_cell.angle_beta   90.00
_cell.angle_gamma   90.00
#
_symmetry.space_group_name_H-M   'P 1'
#
loop_
_entity.id
_entity.type
_entity.pdbx_description
1 polymer ?
#
loop_
_entity_poly.entity_id
_entity_poly.type
_entity_poly.pdbx_seq_one_letter_code
_entity_poly.pdbx_strand_id
1 'polypeptide(L)'
;MTLPNAEEKQKPNCLELQASWTPTTSGSRLADFFVNCQPEPRSLSGCLKENYADCLLAYSGLIGTVMTPNYLRSPKISVSPYCDCSNSGNNKDECDKFTEFFTENTCLR
;
A
#
# COMPACT_ATOMS: atom_id res chain seq x y z
N MET A 1 33.60 -6.01 -2.01
CA MET A 1 32.41 -5.66 -2.80
C MET A 1 31.27 -5.48 -1.81
N THR A 2 31.10 -4.27 -1.32
CA THR A 2 30.02 -3.95 -0.38
C THR A 2 28.81 -3.60 -1.22
N LEU A 3 27.75 -4.40 -1.12
CA LEU A 3 26.46 -4.07 -1.74
C LEU A 3 26.05 -2.68 -1.20
N PRO A 4 25.71 -1.70 -2.05
CA PRO A 4 25.17 -0.45 -1.54
C PRO A 4 23.86 -0.77 -0.82
N ASN A 5 23.83 -0.53 0.49
CA ASN A 5 22.63 -0.60 1.31
C ASN A 5 21.52 0.19 0.59
N ALA A 6 20.41 -0.47 0.25
CA ALA A 6 19.19 0.17 -0.23
C ALA A 6 18.49 1.03 0.87
N GLU A 7 19.21 1.44 1.91
CA GLU A 7 18.70 2.10 3.11
C GLU A 7 19.16 3.55 3.28
N GLU A 8 19.93 4.11 2.34
CA GLU A 8 20.46 5.48 2.49
C GLU A 8 19.78 6.53 1.59
N LYS A 9 18.70 6.17 0.91
CA LYS A 9 17.78 7.14 0.30
C LYS A 9 16.64 7.38 1.28
N GLN A 10 16.59 8.56 1.88
CA GLN A 10 15.51 8.99 2.76
C GLN A 10 14.15 8.57 2.16
N LYS A 11 13.33 7.84 2.93
CA LYS A 11 12.00 7.45 2.49
C LYS A 11 11.18 8.71 2.24
N PRO A 12 10.55 8.85 1.05
CA PRO A 12 9.66 9.98 0.80
C PRO A 12 8.41 9.88 1.67
N ASN A 13 7.66 10.98 1.77
CA ASN A 13 6.37 10.97 2.42
C ASN A 13 5.37 10.12 1.59
N CYS A 14 4.55 9.29 2.25
CA CYS A 14 3.60 8.43 1.53
C CYS A 14 2.56 9.20 0.73
N LEU A 15 2.14 10.40 1.17
CA LEU A 15 1.19 11.23 0.44
C LEU A 15 1.83 11.83 -0.83
N GLU A 16 3.12 12.16 -0.80
CA GLU A 16 3.86 12.61 -1.98
C GLU A 16 4.01 11.47 -3.01
N LEU A 17 4.30 10.27 -2.53
CA LEU A 17 4.38 9.07 -3.36
C LEU A 17 3.00 8.71 -3.96
N GLN A 18 1.93 8.86 -3.17
CA GLN A 18 0.55 8.69 -3.63
C GLN A 18 0.19 9.70 -4.73
N ALA A 19 0.47 10.99 -4.53
CA ALA A 19 0.18 12.04 -5.50
C ALA A 19 0.91 11.85 -6.84
N SER A 20 2.14 11.34 -6.79
CA SER A 20 2.93 10.98 -7.99
C SER A 20 2.30 9.83 -8.79
N TRP A 21 1.44 9.03 -8.15
CA TRP A 21 0.83 7.84 -8.70
C TRP A 21 -0.68 7.97 -8.92
N THR A 22 -1.33 9.06 -8.52
CA THR A 22 -2.71 9.35 -8.95
C THR A 22 -2.66 10.00 -10.34
N PRO A 23 -2.69 9.25 -11.47
CA PRO A 23 -3.07 9.89 -12.70
C PRO A 23 -4.48 10.44 -12.49
N THR A 24 -4.79 11.53 -13.17
CA THR A 24 -6.06 12.26 -13.15
C THR A 24 -7.28 11.43 -13.62
N THR A 25 -7.18 10.10 -13.64
CA THR A 25 -8.15 9.13 -14.14
C THR A 25 -8.35 7.95 -13.18
N SER A 26 -9.60 7.53 -13.03
CA SER A 26 -10.10 6.44 -12.18
C SER A 26 -9.65 5.02 -12.58
N GLY A 27 -8.65 4.88 -13.46
CA GLY A 27 -8.15 3.60 -13.97
C GLY A 27 -6.67 3.32 -13.64
N SER A 28 -6.16 3.92 -12.56
CA SER A 28 -4.79 3.64 -12.09
C SER A 28 -4.75 2.33 -11.31
N ARG A 29 -3.61 1.62 -11.34
CA ARG A 29 -3.47 0.35 -10.62
C ARG A 29 -3.63 0.50 -9.09
N LEU A 30 -3.40 1.71 -8.56
CA LEU A 30 -3.63 1.99 -7.14
C LEU A 30 -5.12 2.22 -6.84
N ALA A 31 -5.86 2.84 -7.76
CA ALA A 31 -7.31 2.92 -7.64
C ALA A 31 -7.94 1.52 -7.67
N ASP A 32 -7.48 0.65 -8.59
CA ASP A 32 -7.92 -0.76 -8.63
C ASP A 32 -7.61 -1.50 -7.33
N PHE A 33 -6.43 -1.25 -6.74
CA PHE A 33 -6.05 -1.81 -5.45
C PHE A 33 -6.98 -1.36 -4.32
N PHE A 34 -7.24 -0.06 -4.19
CA PHE A 34 -8.16 0.45 -3.16
C PHE A 34 -9.59 -0.09 -3.31
N VAL A 35 -10.05 -0.24 -4.56
CA VAL A 35 -11.42 -0.72 -4.84
C VAL A 35 -11.56 -2.23 -4.62
N ASN A 36 -10.55 -3.03 -4.97
CA ASN A 36 -10.66 -4.49 -4.90
C ASN A 36 -10.18 -5.06 -3.57
N CYS A 37 -9.26 -4.39 -2.87
CA CYS A 37 -8.73 -4.81 -1.58
C CYS A 37 -9.38 -4.10 -0.39
N GLN A 38 -10.60 -3.57 -0.55
CA GLN A 38 -11.29 -2.91 0.56
C GLN A 38 -11.60 -3.94 1.67
N PRO A 39 -11.05 -3.76 2.89
CA PRO A 39 -11.27 -4.71 3.98
C PRO A 39 -12.70 -4.63 4.52
N GLU A 40 -13.29 -5.78 4.82
CA GLU A 40 -14.60 -5.89 5.49
C GLU A 40 -14.49 -6.93 6.63
N PRO A 41 -14.34 -6.48 7.89
CA PRO A 41 -14.11 -7.36 9.03
C PRO A 41 -15.24 -8.36 9.29
N ARG A 42 -16.45 -8.11 8.76
CA ARG A 42 -17.62 -8.99 8.92
C ARG A 42 -17.73 -10.05 7.83
N SER A 43 -16.95 -9.97 6.74
CA SER A 43 -16.92 -11.01 5.71
C SER A 43 -16.01 -12.17 6.14
N LEU A 44 -16.37 -13.39 5.74
CA LEU A 44 -15.53 -14.57 5.91
C LEU A 44 -14.21 -14.46 5.14
N SER A 45 -14.21 -13.74 4.02
CA SER A 45 -13.04 -13.51 3.18
C SER A 45 -12.17 -12.35 3.64
N GLY A 46 -12.63 -11.54 4.60
CA GLY A 46 -11.97 -10.29 4.99
C GLY A 46 -12.05 -9.16 3.95
N CYS A 47 -12.69 -9.38 2.80
CA CYS A 47 -12.85 -8.45 1.68
C CYS A 47 -14.31 -8.04 1.48
N LEU A 48 -14.57 -6.79 1.11
CA LEU A 48 -15.94 -6.29 0.89
C LEU A 48 -16.67 -7.00 -0.27
N LYS A 49 -16.00 -7.22 -1.41
CA LYS A 49 -16.60 -7.84 -2.60
C LYS A 49 -16.56 -9.38 -2.57
N GLU A 50 -16.03 -9.96 -1.49
CA GLU A 50 -15.72 -11.39 -1.37
C GLU A 50 -14.86 -11.97 -2.50
N ASN A 51 -14.17 -11.11 -3.25
CA ASN A 51 -13.34 -11.48 -4.38
C ASN A 51 -11.85 -11.30 -4.07
N TYR A 52 -11.31 -12.24 -3.30
CA TYR A 52 -9.90 -12.27 -2.94
C TYR A 52 -8.97 -12.33 -4.16
N ALA A 53 -9.39 -12.99 -5.25
CA ALA A 53 -8.60 -13.10 -6.47
C ALA A 53 -8.40 -11.73 -7.15
N ASP A 54 -9.43 -10.89 -7.21
CA ASP A 54 -9.33 -9.53 -7.76
C ASP A 54 -8.41 -8.65 -6.90
N CYS A 55 -8.45 -8.80 -5.58
CA CYS A 55 -7.52 -8.09 -4.69
C CYS A 55 -6.07 -8.51 -4.95
N LEU A 56 -5.78 -9.82 -5.03
CA LEU A 56 -4.44 -10.31 -5.34
C LEU A 56 -3.94 -9.84 -6.71
N LEU A 57 -4.84 -9.83 -7.72
CA LEU A 57 -4.52 -9.31 -9.05
C LEU A 57 -4.15 -7.82 -8.97
N ALA A 58 -4.97 -7.01 -8.29
CA ALA A 58 -4.70 -5.58 -8.12
C ALA A 58 -3.39 -5.33 -7.34
N TYR A 59 -3.15 -6.08 -6.26
CA TYR A 59 -1.90 -6.03 -5.48
C TYR A 59 -0.68 -6.37 -6.34
N SER A 60 -0.73 -7.48 -7.09
CA SER A 60 0.36 -7.88 -8.00
C SER A 60 0.61 -6.83 -9.10
N GLY A 61 -0.44 -6.10 -9.51
CA GLY A 61 -0.34 -4.97 -10.43
C GLY A 61 0.51 -3.81 -9.91
N LEU A 62 0.69 -3.67 -8.60
CA LEU A 62 1.57 -2.66 -8.01
C LEU A 62 3.06 -3.01 -8.15
N ILE A 63 3.40 -4.27 -8.40
CA ILE A 63 4.79 -4.71 -8.55
C ILE A 63 5.35 -4.15 -9.87
N GLY A 64 6.53 -3.56 -9.81
CA GLY A 64 7.17 -2.88 -10.96
C GLY A 64 6.76 -1.41 -11.09
N THR A 65 6.05 -0.87 -10.10
CA THR A 65 5.66 0.54 -10.01
C THR A 65 6.45 1.27 -8.93
N VAL A 66 6.37 2.61 -8.87
CA VAL A 66 6.95 3.39 -7.76
C VAL A 66 6.30 3.07 -6.40
N MET A 67 5.08 2.51 -6.40
CA MET A 67 4.34 2.07 -5.22
C MET A 67 4.54 0.57 -4.94
N THR A 68 5.58 -0.06 -5.50
CA THR A 68 5.84 -1.50 -5.28
C THR A 68 5.92 -1.80 -3.78
N PRO A 69 4.96 -2.56 -3.23
CA PRO A 69 4.96 -2.88 -1.81
C PRO A 69 6.01 -3.96 -1.53
N ASN A 70 6.65 -3.87 -0.37
CA ASN A 70 7.57 -4.89 0.13
C ASN A 70 7.12 -5.35 1.52
N TYR A 71 7.49 -6.58 1.87
CA TYR A 71 7.24 -7.13 3.20
C TYR A 71 7.97 -6.33 4.28
N LEU A 72 7.25 -5.96 5.32
CA LEU A 72 7.83 -5.38 6.52
C LEU A 72 8.30 -6.50 7.45
N ARG A 73 9.33 -6.19 8.24
CA ARG A 73 9.80 -7.09 9.30
C ARG A 73 8.84 -7.02 10.49
N SER A 74 7.72 -7.73 10.38
CA SER A 74 6.66 -7.82 11.38
C SER A 74 6.35 -9.29 11.70
N PRO A 75 5.86 -9.63 12.91
CA PRO A 75 5.35 -10.97 13.22
C PRO A 75 4.15 -11.39 12.37
N LYS A 76 3.43 -10.42 11.80
CA LYS A 76 2.29 -10.63 10.90
C LYS A 76 2.70 -10.36 9.45
N ILE A 77 1.94 -10.90 8.49
CA ILE A 77 2.03 -10.49 7.09
C ILE A 77 1.60 -9.03 6.98
N SER A 78 2.57 -8.17 6.70
CA SER A 78 2.41 -6.73 6.56
C SER A 78 3.28 -6.28 5.39
N VAL A 79 2.71 -5.48 4.51
CA VAL A 79 3.40 -4.93 3.35
C VAL A 79 3.31 -3.41 3.37
N SER A 80 4.26 -2.73 2.75
CA SER A 80 4.20 -1.28 2.57
C SER A 80 5.02 -0.85 1.36
N PRO A 81 4.58 0.19 0.61
CA PRO A 81 5.45 0.86 -0.34
C PRO A 81 6.66 1.50 0.34
N TYR A 82 7.68 1.87 -0.45
CA TYR A 82 8.89 2.54 0.05
C TYR A 82 8.62 4.01 0.37
N CYS A 83 7.89 4.26 1.46
CA CYS A 83 7.59 5.58 2.00
C CYS A 83 7.38 5.50 3.52
N ASP A 84 7.30 6.65 4.19
CA ASP A 84 6.79 6.75 5.55
C ASP A 84 5.95 8.01 5.76
N CYS A 85 5.42 8.19 6.97
CA CYS A 85 4.62 9.36 7.34
C CYS A 85 5.43 10.42 8.11
N SER A 86 6.75 10.45 7.92
CA SER A 86 7.59 11.56 8.39
C SER A 86 7.22 12.82 7.64
N ASN A 87 7.20 13.97 8.33
CA ASN A 87 6.86 15.28 7.75
C ASN A 87 5.43 15.45 7.19
N SER A 88 4.47 14.58 7.54
CA SER A 88 3.08 14.74 7.09
C SER A 88 2.35 15.96 7.67
N GLY A 89 2.87 16.58 8.74
CA GLY A 89 2.25 17.75 9.38
C GLY A 89 0.78 17.48 9.77
N ASN A 90 -0.13 18.34 9.30
CA ASN A 90 -1.57 18.23 9.56
C ASN A 90 -2.23 17.04 8.85
N ASN A 91 -1.57 16.43 7.85
CA ASN A 91 -2.11 15.30 7.10
C ASN A 91 -1.60 13.96 7.64
N LYS A 92 -1.09 13.93 8.89
CA LYS A 92 -0.56 12.72 9.52
C LYS A 92 -1.61 11.61 9.59
N ASP A 93 -2.84 11.94 9.98
CA ASP A 93 -3.94 10.97 10.06
C ASP A 93 -4.31 10.40 8.68
N GLU A 94 -4.25 11.20 7.62
CA GLU A 94 -4.48 10.75 6.25
C GLU A 94 -3.38 9.79 5.78
N CYS A 95 -2.13 10.15 6.05
CA CYS A 95 -0.98 9.31 5.75
C CYS A 95 -1.02 7.98 6.52
N ASP A 96 -1.40 8.00 7.79
CA ASP A 96 -1.52 6.80 8.62
C ASP A 96 -2.62 5.88 8.07
N LYS A 97 -3.79 6.42 7.70
CA LYS A 97 -4.84 5.64 7.04
C LYS A 97 -4.37 5.02 5.72
N PHE A 98 -3.61 5.77 4.92
CA PHE A 98 -3.03 5.25 3.69
C PHE A 98 -2.10 4.07 3.97
N THR A 99 -1.19 4.19 4.95
CA THR A 99 -0.22 3.13 5.28
C THR A 99 -0.88 1.93 5.97
N GLU A 100 -1.89 2.14 6.81
CA GLU A 100 -2.71 1.09 7.43
C GLU A 100 -3.43 0.24 6.38
N PHE A 101 -3.87 0.83 5.26
CA PHE A 101 -4.49 0.08 4.16
C PHE A 101 -3.55 -0.94 3.49
N PHE A 102 -2.23 -0.78 3.62
CA PHE A 102 -1.26 -1.79 3.17
C PHE A 102 -0.83 -2.73 4.31
N THR A 103 -0.63 -2.19 5.51
CA THR A 103 -0.02 -2.93 6.61
C THR A 103 -1.00 -3.81 7.39
N GLU A 104 -2.24 -3.34 7.58
CA GLU A 104 -3.27 -3.97 8.41
C GLU A 104 -4.50 -4.48 7.63
N ASN A 105 -4.35 -4.66 6.32
CA ASN A 105 -5.45 -5.08 5.45
C ASN A 105 -5.79 -6.57 5.60
N THR A 106 -6.97 -6.86 6.15
CA THR A 106 -7.47 -8.25 6.30
C THR A 106 -7.78 -8.94 4.98
N CYS A 107 -8.10 -8.18 3.93
CA CYS A 107 -8.35 -8.74 2.60
C CYS A 107 -7.07 -9.24 1.91
N LEU A 108 -5.89 -8.82 2.38
CA LEU A 108 -4.58 -9.29 1.90
C LEU A 108 -3.95 -10.36 2.80
N ARG A 109 -4.65 -10.81 3.85
CA ARG A 109 -4.14 -11.71 4.89
C ARG A 109 -4.77 -13.09 4.84
#